data_AF-A0A820UJL8-F1
#
_entry.id   AF-A0A820UJL8-F1
#
_cell.length_a   1.000
_cell.length_b   1.000
_cell.length_c   1.000
_cell.angle_alpha   90.00
_cell.angle_beta   90.00
_cell.angle_gamma   90.00
#
_symmetry.space_group_name_H-M   'P 1'
#
loop_
_entity.id
_entity.type
_entity.pdbx_description
1 polymer ?
#
loop_
_entity_poly.entity_id
_entity_poly.type
_entity_poly.pdbx_seq_one_letter_code
_entity_poly.pdbx_strand_id
1 'polypeptide(L)'
;NNATRRKRLRALASLHYQKALELFSPHDNPLEYLRLLIEEVALTDFELQIIIYLPKFELLLFLLTDSTDNPLRLKYSQQGLRASFQCQECVGIIEQHRTSSDPDDYNETFAQEAQRLLSILNGRIQTFLKETVKIYKIINNKKSIYEDYKEMYSISLRVNETSTTFAKDLYDAIERLKKIYEKNDSN
;
A
#
# COMPACT_ATOMS: atom_id res chain seq x y z
N ASN A 1 -14.43 -15.64 23.47
CA ASN A 1 -13.58 -16.14 22.36
C ASN A 1 -12.77 -14.98 21.76
N ASN A 2 -11.44 -14.99 21.90
CA ASN A 2 -10.55 -13.90 21.49
C ASN A 2 -10.44 -13.71 19.97
N ALA A 3 -10.67 -14.76 19.17
CA ALA A 3 -10.66 -14.67 17.71
C ALA A 3 -11.87 -13.87 17.19
N THR A 4 -13.06 -14.15 17.72
CA THR A 4 -14.30 -13.44 17.40
C THR A 4 -14.23 -11.96 17.77
N ARG A 5 -13.64 -11.64 18.93
CA ARG A 5 -13.42 -10.26 19.36
C ARG A 5 -12.49 -9.50 18.40
N ARG A 6 -11.37 -10.10 17.98
CA ARG A 6 -10.44 -9.50 17.02
C ARG A 6 -11.07 -9.29 15.64
N LYS A 7 -11.89 -10.23 15.15
CA LYS A 7 -12.64 -10.06 13.90
C LYS A 7 -13.63 -8.89 13.99
N ARG A 8 -14.34 -8.76 15.11
CA ARG A 8 -15.29 -7.65 15.34
C ARG A 8 -14.60 -6.29 15.41
N LEU A 9 -13.48 -6.19 16.14
CA LEU A 9 -12.72 -4.93 16.24
C LEU A 9 -12.19 -4.48 14.88
N ARG A 10 -11.73 -5.41 14.02
CA ARG A 10 -11.33 -5.09 12.64
C ARG A 10 -12.48 -4.59 11.79
N ALA A 11 -13.64 -5.26 11.86
CA ALA A 11 -14.82 -4.80 11.13
C ALA A 11 -15.26 -3.39 11.58
N LEU A 12 -15.15 -3.09 12.88
CA LEU A 12 -15.42 -1.76 13.41
C LEU A 12 -14.39 -0.72 12.94
N ALA A 13 -13.10 -1.06 12.90
CA ALA A 13 -12.05 -0.17 12.40
C ALA A 13 -12.25 0.13 10.91
N SER A 14 -12.46 -0.90 10.08
CA SER A 14 -12.76 -0.72 8.66
C SER A 14 -14.00 0.13 8.42
N LEU A 15 -15.09 -0.10 9.17
CA LEU A 15 -16.28 0.74 9.09
C LEU A 15 -16.01 2.19 9.51
N HIS A 16 -15.14 2.41 10.50
CA HIS A 16 -14.76 3.75 10.94
C HIS A 16 -14.01 4.49 9.84
N TYR A 17 -13.01 3.86 9.20
CA TYR A 17 -12.26 4.49 8.11
C TYR A 17 -13.15 4.76 6.90
N GLN A 18 -14.02 3.82 6.52
CA GLN A 18 -14.99 4.02 5.43
C GLN A 18 -15.88 5.25 5.68
N LYS A 19 -16.46 5.37 6.88
CA LYS A 19 -17.28 6.52 7.24
C LYS A 19 -16.48 7.82 7.30
N ALA A 20 -15.22 7.76 7.75
CA ALA A 20 -14.36 8.93 7.77
C ALA A 20 -14.04 9.42 6.35
N LEU A 21 -13.80 8.51 5.40
CA LEU A 21 -13.58 8.84 3.99
C LEU A 21 -14.81 9.47 3.32
N GLU A 22 -16.02 9.25 3.85
CA GLU A 22 -17.22 9.96 3.40
C GLU A 22 -17.32 11.41 3.94
N LEU A 23 -16.61 11.72 5.04
CA LEU A 23 -16.64 13.02 5.70
C LEU A 23 -15.49 13.93 5.28
N PHE A 24 -14.35 13.35 4.93
CA PHE A 24 -13.18 14.09 4.45
C PHE A 24 -13.11 14.07 2.93
N SER A 25 -12.55 15.13 2.36
CA SER A 25 -12.31 15.28 0.93
C SER A 25 -10.81 15.45 0.69
N PRO A 26 -10.26 14.85 -0.38
CA PRO A 26 -8.86 15.03 -0.74
C PRO A 26 -8.53 16.48 -1.11
N HIS A 27 -9.53 17.30 -1.48
CA HIS A 27 -9.34 18.72 -1.82
C HIS A 27 -9.38 19.64 -0.60
N ASP A 28 -10.17 19.30 0.42
CA ASP A 28 -10.34 20.16 1.60
C ASP A 28 -9.30 19.82 2.68
N ASN A 29 -9.01 18.53 2.88
CA ASN A 29 -8.11 18.04 3.92
C ASN A 29 -7.21 16.92 3.37
N PRO A 30 -6.30 17.21 2.41
CA PRO A 30 -5.50 16.20 1.73
C PRO A 30 -4.66 15.33 2.67
N LEU A 31 -4.09 15.91 3.73
CA LEU A 31 -3.28 15.15 4.69
C LEU A 31 -4.11 14.20 5.55
N GLU A 32 -5.29 14.64 6.00
CA GLU A 32 -6.17 13.79 6.82
C GLU A 32 -6.79 12.68 5.97
N TYR A 33 -7.20 13.00 4.75
CA TYR A 33 -7.69 12.01 3.80
C TYR A 33 -6.59 10.98 3.47
N LEU A 34 -5.35 11.42 3.22
CA LEU A 34 -4.22 10.52 2.99
C LEU A 34 -3.92 9.64 4.22
N ARG A 35 -4.00 10.18 5.44
CA ARG A 35 -3.85 9.39 6.67
C ARG A 35 -4.89 8.27 6.73
N LEU A 36 -6.15 8.57 6.48
CA LEU A 36 -7.23 7.57 6.49
C LEU A 36 -6.96 6.45 5.48
N LEU A 37 -6.54 6.79 4.26
CA LEU A 37 -6.18 5.81 3.26
C LEU A 37 -4.96 4.97 3.68
N ILE A 38 -3.92 5.59 4.25
CA ILE A 38 -2.74 4.88 4.77
C ILE A 38 -3.13 3.90 5.88
N GLU A 39 -4.08 4.25 6.73
CA GLU A 39 -4.59 3.34 7.78
C GLU A 39 -5.38 2.16 7.19
N GLU A 40 -6.16 2.36 6.13
CA GLU A 40 -6.80 1.23 5.41
C GLU A 40 -5.75 0.30 4.77
N VAL A 41 -4.70 0.89 4.19
CA VAL A 41 -3.54 0.14 3.68
C VAL A 41 -2.85 -0.60 4.83
N ALA A 42 -2.70 0.02 5.99
CA ALA A 42 -2.09 -0.57 7.19
C ALA A 42 -2.90 -1.75 7.76
N LEU A 43 -4.23 -1.67 7.73
CA LEU A 43 -5.09 -2.78 8.12
C LEU A 43 -4.83 -4.01 7.24
N THR A 44 -4.67 -3.80 5.94
CA THR A 44 -4.38 -4.89 5.00
C THR A 44 -2.98 -5.49 5.22
N ASP A 45 -1.98 -4.65 5.50
CA ASP A 45 -0.63 -5.10 5.89
C ASP A 45 -0.66 -5.92 7.19
N PHE A 46 -1.41 -5.48 8.20
CA PHE A 46 -1.56 -6.22 9.44
C PHE A 46 -2.16 -7.63 9.21
N GLU A 47 -3.14 -7.77 8.32
CA GLU A 47 -3.70 -9.07 7.97
C GLU A 47 -2.69 -9.97 7.25
N LEU A 48 -1.87 -9.39 6.37
CA LEU A 48 -0.76 -10.08 5.73
C LEU A 48 0.28 -10.57 6.77
N GLN A 49 0.66 -9.72 7.72
CA GLN A 49 1.62 -10.05 8.76
C GLN A 49 1.11 -11.16 9.70
N ILE A 50 -0.18 -11.19 10.04
CA ILE A 50 -0.75 -12.30 10.81
C ILE A 50 -0.52 -13.64 10.08
N ILE A 51 -0.68 -13.65 8.76
CA ILE A 51 -0.49 -14.87 7.97
C ILE A 51 0.99 -15.26 7.94
N ILE A 52 1.90 -14.27 7.85
CA ILE A 52 3.35 -14.50 7.81
C ILE A 52 3.89 -15.04 9.16
N TYR A 53 3.47 -14.48 10.29
CA TYR A 53 4.11 -14.70 11.60
C TYR A 53 3.42 -15.72 12.51
N LEU A 54 2.58 -16.62 11.98
CA LEU A 54 1.91 -17.65 12.78
C LEU A 54 2.92 -18.72 13.31
N PRO A 55 3.26 -18.75 14.62
CA PRO A 55 4.47 -19.44 15.13
C PRO A 55 4.38 -20.97 15.28
N LYS A 56 3.33 -21.61 14.75
CA LYS A 56 3.14 -23.07 14.81
C LYS A 56 2.84 -23.70 13.45
N PHE A 57 2.94 -22.90 12.40
CA PHE A 57 2.58 -23.32 11.05
C PHE A 57 3.79 -23.85 10.26
N GLU A 58 5.02 -23.40 10.53
CA GLU A 58 6.20 -23.72 9.72
C GLU A 58 6.44 -25.24 9.48
N LEU A 59 6.20 -26.10 10.46
CA LEU A 59 6.41 -27.55 10.32
C LEU A 59 5.24 -28.29 9.66
N LEU A 60 4.00 -27.79 9.80
CA LEU A 60 2.82 -28.37 9.12
C LEU A 60 2.65 -27.81 7.71
N LEU A 61 3.08 -26.57 7.47
CA LEU A 61 3.06 -25.90 6.17
C LEU A 61 4.05 -26.50 5.22
N PHE A 62 5.30 -26.73 5.65
CA PHE A 62 6.29 -27.37 4.79
C PHE A 62 5.84 -28.76 4.29
N LEU A 63 4.97 -29.45 5.06
CA LEU A 63 4.36 -30.73 4.70
C LEU A 63 3.06 -30.60 3.87
N LEU A 64 2.48 -29.40 3.77
CA LEU A 64 1.23 -29.11 3.02
C LEU A 64 1.44 -28.09 1.87
N THR A 65 2.66 -27.56 1.70
CA THR A 65 3.04 -26.52 0.74
C THR A 65 3.18 -27.09 -0.66
N ASP A 66 2.03 -27.37 -1.28
CA ASP A 66 1.98 -27.35 -2.74
C ASP A 66 0.81 -26.55 -3.34
N SER A 67 -0.10 -25.94 -2.55
CA SER A 67 -1.12 -25.08 -3.18
C SER A 67 -1.92 -24.08 -2.33
N THR A 68 -2.09 -24.26 -1.01
CA THR A 68 -3.27 -23.63 -0.33
C THR A 68 -3.06 -22.26 0.33
N ASP A 69 -1.84 -21.87 0.75
CA ASP A 69 -1.63 -20.59 1.46
C ASP A 69 -1.04 -19.45 0.61
N ASN A 70 -0.39 -19.80 -0.49
CA ASN A 70 0.02 -18.88 -1.53
C ASN A 70 -1.14 -17.98 -2.04
N PRO A 71 -2.36 -18.51 -2.26
CA PRO A 71 -3.52 -17.71 -2.66
C PRO A 71 -3.92 -16.63 -1.65
N LEU A 72 -3.88 -16.91 -0.34
CA LEU A 72 -4.31 -15.95 0.68
C LEU A 72 -3.29 -14.83 0.87
N ARG A 73 -2.00 -15.16 0.98
CA ARG A 73 -0.94 -14.15 1.06
C ARG A 73 -0.95 -13.26 -0.17
N LEU A 74 -1.05 -13.87 -1.36
CA LEU A 74 -1.13 -13.15 -2.62
C LEU A 74 -2.34 -12.21 -2.66
N LYS A 75 -3.52 -12.70 -2.24
CA LYS A 75 -4.74 -11.90 -2.16
C LYS A 75 -4.55 -10.66 -1.31
N TYR A 76 -4.02 -10.78 -0.09
CA TYR A 76 -3.83 -9.62 0.78
C TYR A 76 -2.74 -8.68 0.28
N SER A 77 -1.65 -9.18 -0.28
CA SER A 77 -0.63 -8.34 -0.90
C SER A 77 -1.18 -7.54 -2.10
N GLN A 78 -1.99 -8.18 -2.95
CA GLN A 78 -2.66 -7.51 -4.07
C GLN A 78 -3.71 -6.50 -3.61
N GLN A 79 -4.48 -6.84 -2.57
CA GLN A 79 -5.46 -5.93 -1.97
C GLN A 79 -4.78 -4.69 -1.38
N GLY A 80 -3.67 -4.85 -0.66
CA GLY A 80 -2.94 -3.73 -0.06
C GLY A 80 -2.32 -2.81 -1.12
N LEU A 81 -1.83 -3.41 -2.22
CA LEU A 81 -1.35 -2.65 -3.38
C LEU A 81 -2.47 -1.85 -4.05
N ARG A 82 -3.64 -2.47 -4.27
CA ARG A 82 -4.81 -1.79 -4.84
C ARG A 82 -5.29 -0.64 -3.95
N ALA A 83 -5.32 -0.83 -2.63
CA ALA A 83 -5.65 0.23 -1.69
C ALA A 83 -4.63 1.38 -1.75
N SER A 84 -3.34 1.06 -1.91
CA SER A 84 -2.29 2.08 -2.06
C SER A 84 -2.48 2.96 -3.30
N PHE A 85 -3.04 2.42 -4.39
CA PHE A 85 -3.33 3.21 -5.60
C PHE A 85 -4.42 4.26 -5.39
N GLN A 86 -5.30 4.10 -4.40
CA GLN A 86 -6.30 5.12 -4.05
C GLN A 86 -5.66 6.37 -3.48
N CYS A 87 -4.42 6.29 -2.97
CA CYS A 87 -3.70 7.45 -2.44
C CYS A 87 -3.18 8.38 -3.54
N GLN A 88 -3.16 7.95 -4.82
CA GLN A 88 -2.52 8.68 -5.92
C GLN A 88 -3.04 10.12 -6.06
N GLU A 89 -4.35 10.30 -5.98
CA GLU A 89 -4.99 11.62 -6.08
C GLU A 89 -4.48 12.59 -5.00
N CYS A 90 -4.39 12.12 -3.76
CA CYS A 90 -3.85 12.91 -2.65
C CYS A 90 -2.38 13.26 -2.86
N VAL A 91 -1.57 12.33 -3.38
CA VAL A 91 -0.16 12.63 -3.69
C VAL A 91 -0.07 13.77 -4.71
N GLY A 92 -0.92 13.76 -5.74
CA GLY A 92 -0.97 14.83 -6.74
C GLY A 92 -1.37 16.19 -6.16
N ILE A 93 -2.39 16.23 -5.30
CA ILE A 93 -2.84 17.46 -4.63
C ILE A 93 -1.76 18.01 -3.68
N ILE A 94 -1.10 17.13 -2.92
CA ILE A 94 0.01 17.53 -2.02
C ILE A 94 1.16 18.16 -2.81
N GLU A 95 1.53 17.60 -3.96
CA GLU A 95 2.57 18.18 -4.82
C GLU A 95 2.19 19.57 -5.34
N GLN A 96 0.92 19.77 -5.72
CA GLN A 96 0.42 21.08 -6.14
C GLN A 96 0.49 22.10 -5.00
N HIS A 97 0.11 21.72 -3.78
CA HIS A 97 0.24 22.61 -2.62
C HIS A 97 1.70 22.95 -2.30
N ARG A 98 2.62 22.00 -2.37
CA ARG A 98 4.06 22.26 -2.13
C ARG A 98 4.68 23.22 -3.13
N THR A 99 4.19 23.22 -4.37
CA THR A 99 4.71 24.08 -5.44
C THR A 99 4.01 25.44 -5.51
N SER A 100 2.88 25.61 -4.81
CA SER A 100 2.20 26.90 -4.68
C SER A 100 3.05 27.86 -3.84
N SER A 101 3.30 29.05 -4.38
CA SER A 101 4.42 29.92 -3.99
C SER A 101 4.23 30.75 -2.72
N ASP A 102 3.32 30.38 -1.81
CA ASP A 102 3.05 31.14 -0.60
C ASP A 102 3.95 30.68 0.58
N PRO A 103 4.87 31.53 1.06
CA PRO A 103 5.82 31.18 2.11
C PRO A 103 5.23 31.53 3.49
N ASP A 104 4.15 30.84 3.88
CA ASP A 104 3.61 30.92 5.24
C ASP A 104 4.16 29.78 6.11
N ASP A 105 4.35 30.04 7.41
CA ASP A 105 4.79 29.07 8.44
C ASP A 105 3.88 27.82 8.52
N TYR A 106 2.60 28.00 8.15
CA TYR A 106 1.62 26.93 7.94
C TYR A 106 2.07 25.91 6.87
N ASN A 107 2.75 26.37 5.83
CA ASN A 107 3.23 25.55 4.72
C ASN A 107 4.39 24.64 5.14
N GLU A 108 5.23 25.06 6.11
CA GLU A 108 6.33 24.21 6.59
C GLU A 108 5.81 23.00 7.39
N THR A 109 4.87 23.23 8.32
CA THR A 109 4.26 22.13 9.09
C THR A 109 3.51 21.17 8.17
N PHE A 110 2.78 21.70 7.18
CA PHE A 110 2.13 20.91 6.14
C PHE A 110 3.14 20.07 5.35
N ALA A 111 4.23 20.68 4.87
CA ALA A 111 5.23 20.01 4.05
C ALA A 111 5.96 18.89 4.82
N GLN A 112 6.28 19.12 6.09
CA GLN A 112 6.90 18.10 6.95
C GLN A 112 5.96 16.90 7.15
N GLU A 113 4.69 17.16 7.45
CA GLU A 113 3.70 16.09 7.64
C GLU A 113 3.41 15.34 6.34
N ALA A 114 3.26 16.07 5.23
CA ALA A 114 3.14 15.49 3.88
C ALA A 114 4.30 14.53 3.60
N GLN A 115 5.54 15.00 3.80
CA GLN A 115 6.74 14.21 3.59
C GLN A 115 6.73 12.91 4.40
N ARG A 116 6.33 13.00 5.68
CA ARG A 116 6.22 11.83 6.58
C ARG A 116 5.19 10.82 6.08
N LEU A 117 3.99 11.28 5.71
CA LEU A 117 2.91 10.40 5.24
C LEU A 117 3.27 9.72 3.91
N LEU A 118 3.87 10.46 2.98
CA LEU A 118 4.31 9.92 1.69
C LEU A 118 5.41 8.87 1.85
N SER A 119 6.35 9.05 2.78
CA SER A 119 7.37 8.04 3.12
C SER A 119 6.73 6.76 3.69
N ILE A 120 5.74 6.90 4.59
CA ILE A 120 4.99 5.75 5.12
C ILE A 120 4.28 4.99 3.98
N LEU A 121 3.61 5.71 3.08
CA LEU A 121 2.94 5.10 1.93
C LEU A 121 3.93 4.34 1.04
N ASN A 122 5.06 4.96 0.69
CA ASN A 122 6.09 4.35 -0.14
C ASN A 122 6.62 3.04 0.48
N GLY A 123 6.96 3.06 1.77
CA GLY A 123 7.42 1.87 2.49
C GLY A 123 6.40 0.73 2.51
N ARG A 124 5.11 1.05 2.61
CA ARG A 124 4.02 0.05 2.53
C ARG A 124 3.89 -0.54 1.12
N ILE A 125 3.93 0.29 0.08
CA ILE A 125 3.90 -0.18 -1.33
C ILE A 125 5.06 -1.15 -1.59
N GLN A 126 6.28 -0.76 -1.20
CA GLN A 126 7.47 -1.62 -1.35
C GLN A 126 7.31 -2.95 -0.61
N THR A 127 6.69 -2.95 0.57
CA THR A 127 6.43 -4.17 1.36
C THR A 127 5.47 -5.11 0.63
N PHE A 128 4.33 -4.62 0.12
CA PHE A 128 3.38 -5.45 -0.62
C PHE A 128 3.98 -6.00 -1.92
N LEU A 129 4.73 -5.19 -2.65
CA LEU A 129 5.39 -5.61 -3.88
C LEU A 129 6.45 -6.68 -3.62
N LYS A 130 7.29 -6.48 -2.60
CA LYS A 130 8.29 -7.47 -2.18
C LYS A 130 7.67 -8.81 -1.83
N GLU A 131 6.60 -8.82 -1.05
CA GLU A 131 5.91 -10.06 -0.68
C GLU A 131 5.25 -10.72 -1.90
N THR A 132 4.65 -9.94 -2.79
CA THR A 132 4.07 -10.46 -4.05
C THR A 132 5.14 -11.13 -4.92
N VAL A 133 6.29 -10.49 -5.11
CA VAL A 133 7.43 -11.05 -5.87
C VAL A 133 7.92 -12.35 -5.24
N LYS A 134 8.07 -12.42 -3.91
CA LYS A 134 8.47 -13.65 -3.22
C LYS A 134 7.49 -14.79 -3.47
N ILE A 135 6.19 -14.51 -3.40
CA ILE A 135 5.14 -15.51 -3.58
C ILE A 135 5.16 -16.04 -5.03
N TYR A 136 5.19 -15.16 -6.03
CA TYR A 136 5.25 -15.59 -7.42
C TYR A 136 6.54 -16.34 -7.79
N LYS A 137 7.66 -15.99 -7.15
CA LYS A 137 8.92 -16.75 -7.30
C LYS A 137 8.76 -18.20 -6.84
N ILE A 138 7.98 -18.46 -5.80
CA ILE A 138 7.72 -19.80 -5.27
C ILE A 138 6.73 -20.55 -6.15
N ILE A 139 5.63 -19.89 -6.56
CA ILE A 139 4.53 -20.54 -7.30
C ILE A 139 4.96 -20.98 -8.71
N ASN A 140 5.98 -20.33 -9.32
CA ASN A 140 6.63 -20.66 -10.60
C ASN A 140 5.71 -20.90 -11.83
N ASN A 141 4.38 -20.78 -11.69
CA ASN A 141 3.40 -21.14 -12.72
C ASN A 141 3.11 -20.01 -13.73
N LYS A 142 3.51 -18.77 -13.44
CA LYS A 142 3.22 -17.59 -14.30
C LYS A 142 4.42 -16.64 -14.39
N LYS A 143 5.40 -17.01 -15.22
CA LYS A 143 6.66 -16.27 -15.40
C LYS A 143 6.44 -14.81 -15.82
N SER A 144 5.46 -14.53 -16.69
CA SER A 144 5.14 -13.15 -17.11
C SER A 144 4.72 -12.28 -15.92
N ILE A 145 3.74 -12.75 -15.14
CA ILE A 145 3.23 -12.03 -13.97
C ILE A 145 4.33 -11.80 -12.93
N TYR A 146 5.21 -12.78 -12.73
CA TYR A 146 6.37 -12.62 -11.85
C TYR A 146 7.29 -11.47 -12.30
N GLU A 147 7.63 -11.39 -13.59
CA GLU A 147 8.48 -10.31 -14.10
C GLU A 147 7.78 -8.95 -14.00
N ASP A 148 6.46 -8.87 -14.24
CA ASP A 148 5.69 -7.63 -14.09
C ASP A 148 5.73 -7.12 -12.63
N TYR A 149 5.48 -7.97 -11.63
CA TYR A 149 5.57 -7.55 -10.22
C TYR A 149 7.00 -7.22 -9.78
N LYS A 150 8.01 -7.85 -10.39
CA LYS A 150 9.42 -7.53 -10.15
C LYS A 150 9.80 -6.18 -10.75
N GLU A 151 9.28 -5.86 -11.94
CA GLU A 151 9.40 -4.53 -12.55
C GLU A 151 8.75 -3.48 -11.65
N MET A 152 7.51 -3.72 -11.21
CA MET A 152 6.79 -2.87 -10.26
C MET A 152 7.62 -2.62 -8.99
N TYR A 153 8.17 -3.68 -8.39
CA TYR A 153 9.04 -3.53 -7.23
C TYR A 153 10.29 -2.70 -7.54
N SER A 154 10.93 -2.92 -8.69
CA SER A 154 12.09 -2.11 -9.11
C SER A 154 11.73 -0.63 -9.30
N ILE A 155 10.55 -0.30 -9.83
CA ILE A 155 10.06 1.07 -9.96
C ILE A 155 9.94 1.70 -8.57
N SER A 156 9.30 1.02 -7.61
CA SER A 156 9.09 1.54 -6.26
C SER A 156 10.40 1.81 -5.49
N LEU A 157 11.46 1.04 -5.76
CA LEU A 157 12.77 1.21 -5.14
C LEU A 157 13.56 2.40 -5.69
N ARG A 158 13.21 2.92 -6.87
CA ARG A 158 13.88 4.08 -7.49
C ARG A 158 13.35 5.41 -6.96
N VAL A 159 12.24 5.40 -6.24
CA VAL A 159 11.67 6.60 -5.64
C VAL A 159 12.58 7.04 -4.48
N ASN A 160 13.22 8.20 -4.64
CA ASN A 160 14.12 8.74 -3.63
C ASN A 160 13.36 9.62 -2.63
N GLU A 161 13.17 9.10 -1.41
CA GLU A 161 12.43 9.78 -0.34
C GLU A 161 13.09 11.09 0.13
N THR A 162 14.41 11.27 -0.08
CA THR A 162 15.11 12.50 0.32
C THR A 162 15.10 13.58 -0.77
N SER A 163 14.55 13.27 -1.96
CA SER A 163 14.48 14.22 -3.07
C SER A 163 13.45 15.31 -2.81
N THR A 164 13.72 16.52 -3.28
CA THR A 164 12.72 17.60 -3.33
C THR A 164 11.55 17.26 -4.25
N THR A 165 11.77 16.37 -5.22
CA THR A 165 10.75 15.87 -6.16
C THR A 165 10.03 14.62 -5.66
N PHE A 166 10.23 14.19 -4.41
CA PHE A 166 9.75 12.90 -3.91
C PHE A 166 8.25 12.66 -4.14
N ALA A 167 7.40 13.66 -3.86
CA ALA A 167 5.96 13.51 -4.04
C ALA A 167 5.58 13.29 -5.51
N LYS A 168 6.17 14.06 -6.43
CA LYS A 168 6.03 13.84 -7.87
C LYS A 168 6.56 12.48 -8.33
N ASP A 169 7.77 12.10 -7.90
CA ASP A 169 8.38 10.82 -8.27
C ASP A 169 7.53 9.64 -7.77
N LEU A 170 6.94 9.76 -6.58
CA LEU A 170 6.03 8.77 -6.01
C LEU A 170 4.70 8.72 -6.78
N TYR A 171 4.14 9.87 -7.17
CA TYR A 171 2.94 9.93 -8.02
C TYR A 171 3.16 9.21 -9.35
N ASP A 172 4.25 9.54 -10.05
CA ASP A 172 4.61 8.96 -11.35
C ASP A 172 4.88 7.45 -11.22
N ALA A 173 5.52 7.04 -10.11
CA ALA A 173 5.72 5.63 -9.80
C ALA A 173 4.37 4.92 -9.63
N ILE A 174 3.47 5.42 -8.77
CA ILE A 174 2.15 4.83 -8.54
C ILE A 174 1.36 4.71 -9.85
N GLU A 175 1.41 5.73 -10.72
CA GLU A 175 0.75 5.69 -12.03
C GLU A 175 1.27 4.53 -12.90
N ARG A 176 2.59 4.37 -12.96
CA ARG A 176 3.23 3.28 -13.71
C ARG A 176 2.88 1.91 -13.14
N LEU A 177 2.89 1.79 -11.80
CA LEU A 177 2.49 0.56 -11.12
C LEU A 177 1.05 0.18 -11.47
N LYS A 178 0.13 1.14 -11.41
CA LYS A 178 -1.29 0.92 -11.72
C LYS A 178 -1.48 0.42 -13.15
N LYS A 179 -0.79 1.02 -14.13
CA LYS A 179 -0.83 0.58 -15.54
C LYS A 179 -0.36 -0.88 -15.72
N ILE A 180 0.71 -1.28 -15.04
CA ILE A 180 1.21 -2.66 -15.09
C ILE A 180 0.20 -3.61 -14.42
N TYR A 181 -0.38 -3.21 -13.29
CA TYR A 181 -1.36 -4.00 -12.56
C TYR A 181 -2.64 -4.25 -13.37
N GLU A 182 -3.20 -3.21 -13.99
CA GLU A 182 -4.42 -3.30 -14.80
C GLU A 182 -4.24 -4.17 -16.07
N LYS A 183 -3.04 -4.16 -16.65
CA LYS A 183 -2.67 -5.08 -17.75
C LYS A 183 -2.74 -6.55 -17.32
N ASN A 184 -2.42 -6.85 -16.07
CA ASN A 184 -2.44 -8.21 -15.53
C ASN A 184 -3.85 -8.69 -15.15
N ASP A 185 -4.73 -7.79 -14.73
CA ASP A 185 -6.13 -8.11 -14.42
C ASP A 185 -7.00 -8.30 -15.69
N SER A 186 -6.54 -7.83 -16.84
CA SER A 186 -7.27 -7.93 -18.12
C SER A 186 -7.01 -9.22 -18.91
N ASN A 187 -6.15 -10.12 -18.40
CA ASN A 187 -5.76 -11.40 -19.01
C ASN A 187 -6.21 -12.60 -18.17
#